data_AF-A0A536M7C9-F1
#
_entry.id   AF-A0A536M7C9-F1
#
_cell.length_a   1.000
_cell.length_b   1.000
_cell.length_c   1.000
_cell.angle_alpha   90.00
_cell.angle_beta   90.00
_cell.angle_gamma   90.00
#
_symmetry.space_group_name_H-M   'P 1'
#
loop_
_entity.id
_entity.type
_entity.pdbx_description
1 polymer ?
#
loop_
_entity_poly.entity_id
_entity_poly.type
_entity_poly.pdbx_seq_one_letter_code
_entity_poly.pdbx_strand_id
1 'polypeptide(L)'
;MKLPVVNAQGKELRSLDVDDSVFGIEPNEAVLHQAFVTQRNNQRAGTANTKTRGMVQGSTRKVRMQKYTGRARHGSIRAPIYVGGGIVFGPQPRDFGLAINKKMRRLAIRSALSGKVADGQLIVIDELAFKAPKTKEMLSILRNVGIERSALIVTGQADRSILASARNLQKTKVLPAAYLNVGDMLNHAHLLMTEEAVKVAEGLWGSKRVAPVATAEGPKRTDGQRRAKADKPAAQPEPAKAEAVAEATSPKPRARRAAAAPEATAAEERQPKRPTRRAKTAPELSAEEAPKPEAETRPAARRRTRKVDEAS
;
A
#
# COMPACT_ATOMS: atom_id res chain seq x y z
N MET A 1 -26.33 15.85 -17.09
CA MET A 1 -27.03 14.56 -16.93
C MET A 1 -27.81 14.59 -15.62
N LYS A 2 -28.91 13.84 -15.50
CA LYS A 2 -29.72 13.76 -14.27
C LYS A 2 -29.44 12.48 -13.53
N LEU A 3 -29.13 12.59 -12.23
CA LEU A 3 -28.96 11.44 -11.33
C LEU A 3 -30.05 11.47 -10.25
N PRO A 4 -30.71 10.33 -9.93
CA PRO A 4 -31.67 10.27 -8.84
C PRO A 4 -30.96 10.35 -7.49
N VAL A 5 -31.51 11.17 -6.59
CA VAL A 5 -31.09 11.27 -5.19
C VAL A 5 -32.04 10.45 -4.35
N VAL A 6 -31.50 9.47 -3.63
CA VAL A 6 -32.25 8.59 -2.73
C VAL A 6 -32.07 9.00 -1.28
N ASN A 7 -33.08 8.72 -0.46
CA ASN A 7 -32.99 8.85 0.98
C ASN A 7 -32.34 7.61 1.64
N ALA A 8 -32.16 7.66 2.96
CA ALA A 8 -31.62 6.54 3.75
C ALA A 8 -32.51 5.27 3.71
N GLN A 9 -33.76 5.40 3.26
CA GLN A 9 -34.74 4.33 3.10
C GLN A 9 -34.77 3.78 1.65
N GLY A 10 -33.94 4.29 0.74
CA GLY A 10 -33.88 3.86 -0.66
C GLY A 10 -34.99 4.42 -1.56
N LYS A 11 -35.77 5.40 -1.10
CA LYS A 11 -36.78 6.09 -1.93
C LYS A 11 -36.16 7.28 -2.64
N GLU A 12 -36.49 7.44 -3.92
CA GLU A 12 -36.13 8.61 -4.71
C GLU A 12 -36.83 9.86 -4.18
N LEU A 13 -36.06 10.92 -3.93
CA LEU A 13 -36.57 12.22 -3.47
C LEU A 13 -36.63 13.22 -4.61
N ARG A 14 -35.52 13.37 -5.32
CA ARG A 14 -35.30 14.40 -6.35
C ARG A 14 -34.26 13.95 -7.37
N SER A 15 -34.25 14.59 -8.53
CA SER A 15 -33.17 14.45 -9.52
C SER A 15 -32.15 15.57 -9.36
N LEU A 16 -30.87 15.24 -9.28
CA LEU A 16 -29.75 16.19 -9.29
C LEU A 16 -29.22 16.34 -10.72
N ASP A 17 -29.11 17.58 -11.19
CA ASP A 17 -28.42 17.91 -12.43
C ASP A 17 -26.92 17.96 -12.19
N VAL A 18 -26.17 17.15 -12.95
CA VAL A 18 -24.72 16.95 -12.79
C VAL A 18 -24.00 17.19 -14.12
N ASP A 19 -22.77 17.69 -14.06
CA ASP A 19 -21.93 18.01 -15.21
C ASP A 19 -21.57 16.77 -16.06
N ASP A 20 -21.94 16.80 -17.35
CA ASP A 20 -21.63 15.74 -18.32
C ASP A 20 -20.12 15.55 -18.52
N SER A 21 -19.34 16.62 -18.29
CA SER A 21 -17.87 16.58 -18.42
C SER A 21 -17.16 15.72 -17.37
N VAL A 22 -17.86 15.21 -16.36
CA VAL A 22 -17.29 14.33 -15.33
C VAL A 22 -17.95 12.96 -15.34
N PHE A 23 -19.27 12.91 -15.53
CA PHE A 23 -20.08 11.68 -15.41
C PHE A 23 -20.64 11.16 -16.73
N GLY A 24 -20.53 11.93 -17.83
CA GLY A 24 -21.09 11.59 -19.15
C GLY A 24 -20.02 11.44 -20.23
N ILE A 25 -18.77 11.17 -19.88
CA ILE A 25 -17.69 10.97 -20.88
C ILE A 25 -17.64 9.49 -21.28
N GLU A 26 -17.34 9.21 -22.56
CA GLU A 26 -17.00 7.88 -23.03
C GLU A 26 -15.77 7.30 -22.29
N PRO A 27 -15.90 6.19 -21.54
CA PRO A 27 -14.81 5.66 -20.75
C PRO A 27 -13.61 5.23 -21.60
N ASN A 28 -12.40 5.74 -21.29
CA ASN A 28 -11.18 5.28 -21.93
C ASN A 28 -10.52 4.16 -21.10
N GLU A 29 -10.71 2.92 -21.53
CA GLU A 29 -10.22 1.73 -20.85
C GLU A 29 -8.69 1.65 -20.74
N ALA A 30 -7.97 2.08 -21.78
CA ALA A 30 -6.50 2.02 -21.79
C ALA A 30 -5.89 2.93 -20.72
N VAL A 31 -6.40 4.16 -20.60
CA VAL A 31 -5.93 5.12 -19.58
C VAL A 31 -6.38 4.69 -18.18
N LEU A 32 -7.57 4.10 -18.05
CA LEU A 32 -8.04 3.50 -16.80
C LEU A 32 -7.12 2.37 -16.32
N HIS A 33 -6.82 1.42 -17.20
CA HIS A 33 -5.92 0.30 -16.90
C HIS A 33 -4.53 0.79 -16.51
N GLN A 34 -3.96 1.73 -17.27
CA GLN A 34 -2.65 2.28 -16.95
C GLN A 34 -2.64 2.97 -15.57
N ALA A 35 -3.65 3.79 -15.27
CA ALA A 35 -3.75 4.46 -13.97
C ALA A 35 -3.88 3.43 -12.82
N PHE A 36 -4.66 2.37 -13.02
CA PHE A 36 -4.83 1.29 -12.04
C PHE A 36 -3.52 0.53 -11.79
N VAL A 37 -2.83 0.10 -12.85
CA VAL A 37 -1.55 -0.61 -12.74
C VAL A 37 -0.49 0.26 -12.09
N THR A 38 -0.42 1.55 -12.44
CA THR A 38 0.47 2.51 -11.78
C THR A 38 0.15 2.62 -10.29
N GLN A 39 -1.12 2.76 -9.90
CA GLN A 39 -1.51 2.81 -8.49
C GLN A 39 -1.13 1.53 -7.74
N ARG A 40 -1.34 0.36 -8.35
CA ARG A 40 -0.97 -0.94 -7.76
C ARG A 40 0.55 -1.12 -7.64
N ASN A 41 1.33 -0.69 -8.62
CA ASN A 41 2.78 -0.74 -8.55
C ASN A 41 3.32 0.19 -7.46
N ASN A 42 2.77 1.39 -7.32
CA ASN A 42 3.18 2.37 -6.31
C ASN A 42 2.83 1.92 -4.87
N GLN A 43 1.87 1.00 -4.70
CA GLN A 43 1.56 0.40 -3.40
C GLN A 43 2.59 -0.65 -2.96
N ARG A 44 3.49 -1.10 -3.85
CA ARG A 44 4.46 -2.15 -3.53
C ARG A 44 5.64 -1.57 -2.76
N ALA A 45 5.91 -2.10 -1.56
CA ALA A 45 6.99 -1.61 -0.70
C ALA A 45 8.40 -1.97 -1.18
N GLY A 46 8.56 -3.03 -1.98
CA GLY A 46 9.86 -3.42 -2.56
C GLY A 46 10.96 -3.77 -1.55
N THR A 47 10.60 -4.30 -0.38
CA THR A 47 11.53 -4.62 0.72
C THR A 47 12.24 -5.97 0.60
N ALA A 48 12.08 -6.67 -0.51
CA ALA A 48 12.72 -7.97 -0.72
C ALA A 48 14.23 -7.80 -0.98
N ASN A 49 15.05 -8.52 -0.21
CA ASN A 49 16.51 -8.48 -0.33
C ASN A 49 17.13 -9.88 -0.19
N THR A 50 18.23 -10.10 -0.90
CA THR A 50 19.09 -11.28 -0.78
C THR A 50 20.53 -10.87 -0.61
N LYS A 51 21.29 -11.65 0.16
CA LYS A 51 22.72 -11.39 0.37
C LYS A 51 23.49 -11.85 -0.86
N THR A 52 24.15 -10.90 -1.52
CA THR A 52 25.13 -11.21 -2.57
C THR A 52 26.37 -11.85 -1.95
N ARG A 53 27.24 -12.42 -2.80
CA ARG A 53 28.53 -13.02 -2.37
C ARG A 53 29.33 -12.13 -1.41
N GLY A 54 29.31 -10.81 -1.60
CA GLY A 54 30.04 -9.84 -0.77
C GLY A 54 29.41 -9.64 0.62
N MET A 55 28.09 -9.79 0.73
CA MET A 55 27.31 -9.56 1.95
C MET A 55 27.17 -10.81 2.84
N VAL A 56 27.43 -12.00 2.28
CA VAL A 56 27.42 -13.26 3.04
C VAL A 56 28.64 -13.33 3.95
N GLN A 57 28.44 -13.75 5.20
CA GLN A 57 29.52 -13.98 6.17
C GLN A 57 30.25 -15.29 5.83
N GLY A 58 31.59 -15.28 5.89
CA GLY A 58 32.41 -16.46 5.60
C GLY A 58 33.87 -16.12 5.36
N SER A 59 34.73 -17.09 5.05
CA SER A 59 36.14 -16.78 4.78
C SER A 59 36.36 -16.17 3.38
N THR A 60 37.12 -15.07 3.31
CA THR A 60 37.65 -14.51 2.06
C THR A 60 38.95 -15.21 1.64
N ARG A 61 39.56 -16.01 2.54
CA ARG A 61 40.75 -16.80 2.22
C ARG A 61 40.41 -17.82 1.14
N LYS A 62 41.34 -18.00 0.22
CA LYS A 62 41.25 -19.06 -0.78
C LYS A 62 41.08 -20.41 -0.09
N VAL A 63 40.11 -21.20 -0.56
CA VAL A 63 39.75 -22.49 0.06
C VAL A 63 40.94 -23.46 0.04
N ARG A 64 41.72 -23.45 -1.04
CA ARG A 64 42.94 -24.26 -1.22
C ARG A 64 43.84 -23.71 -2.32
N MET A 65 45.02 -24.30 -2.48
CA MET A 65 46.00 -23.93 -3.51
C MET A 65 45.40 -23.99 -4.94
N GLN A 66 45.93 -23.19 -5.86
CA GLN A 66 45.39 -23.05 -7.23
C GLN A 66 45.47 -24.35 -8.05
N LYS A 67 46.48 -25.18 -7.78
CA LYS A 67 46.80 -26.44 -8.48
C LYS A 67 47.21 -27.50 -7.44
N TYR A 68 47.51 -28.72 -7.90
CA TYR A 68 48.08 -29.82 -7.10
C TYR A 68 47.18 -30.43 -6.00
N THR A 69 45.85 -30.20 -6.06
CA THR A 69 44.91 -30.71 -5.04
C THR A 69 43.93 -31.76 -5.55
N GLY A 70 43.94 -32.09 -6.85
CA GLY A 70 43.01 -33.06 -7.47
C GLY A 70 41.53 -32.66 -7.47
N ARG A 71 41.17 -31.46 -6.96
CA ARG A 71 39.79 -30.98 -6.82
C ARG A 71 39.52 -29.75 -7.69
N ALA A 72 38.25 -29.50 -8.04
CA ALA A 72 37.81 -28.37 -8.88
C ALA A 72 38.26 -27.01 -8.34
N ARG A 73 38.69 -26.04 -9.16
CA ARG A 73 39.26 -24.78 -8.64
C ARG A 73 38.20 -23.91 -7.94
N HIS A 74 38.49 -23.45 -6.72
CA HIS A 74 37.59 -22.54 -5.97
C HIS A 74 38.33 -21.36 -5.36
N GLY A 75 37.74 -20.18 -5.51
CA GLY A 75 38.29 -18.93 -4.99
C GLY A 75 37.84 -18.59 -3.57
N SER A 76 36.57 -18.80 -3.23
CA SER A 76 36.01 -18.44 -1.92
C SER A 76 34.86 -19.38 -1.56
N ILE A 77 34.67 -19.64 -0.27
CA ILE A 77 33.54 -20.44 0.23
C ILE A 77 32.19 -19.72 0.12
N ARG A 78 32.21 -18.38 -0.05
CA ARG A 78 30.99 -17.57 -0.25
C ARG A 78 30.44 -17.63 -1.68
N ALA A 79 31.06 -18.40 -2.58
CA ALA A 79 30.63 -18.48 -3.96
C ALA A 79 29.22 -19.13 -4.06
N PRO A 80 28.37 -18.70 -5.01
CA PRO A 80 26.99 -19.17 -5.14
C PRO A 80 26.83 -20.70 -5.32
N ILE A 81 27.86 -21.35 -5.86
CA ILE A 81 27.90 -22.80 -6.06
C ILE A 81 27.99 -23.59 -4.75
N TYR A 82 28.38 -22.94 -3.64
CA TYR A 82 28.46 -23.57 -2.33
C TYR A 82 27.15 -23.43 -1.56
N VAL A 83 26.83 -24.42 -0.75
CA VAL A 83 25.74 -24.35 0.23
C VAL A 83 26.03 -23.22 1.22
N GLY A 84 25.08 -22.31 1.40
CA GLY A 84 25.27 -21.10 2.21
C GLY A 84 26.07 -19.98 1.52
N GLY A 85 26.40 -20.14 0.23
CA GLY A 85 26.98 -19.10 -0.60
C GLY A 85 26.00 -17.95 -0.91
N GLY A 86 26.51 -16.88 -1.50
CA GLY A 86 25.68 -15.74 -1.90
C GLY A 86 24.83 -16.00 -3.14
N ILE A 87 23.70 -15.31 -3.26
CA ILE A 87 22.83 -15.38 -4.44
C ILE A 87 23.32 -14.37 -5.48
N VAL A 88 23.43 -14.79 -6.76
CA VAL A 88 23.93 -13.92 -7.85
C VAL A 88 22.88 -12.91 -8.28
N PHE A 89 21.71 -13.39 -8.70
CA PHE A 89 20.59 -12.58 -9.19
C PHE A 89 19.36 -12.84 -8.32
N GLY A 90 19.42 -12.40 -7.07
CA GLY A 90 18.28 -12.42 -6.17
C GLY A 90 17.55 -11.07 -6.16
N PRO A 91 16.37 -10.99 -5.52
CA PRO A 91 15.68 -9.72 -5.34
C PRO A 91 16.58 -8.76 -4.56
N GLN A 92 16.57 -7.51 -5.02
CA GLN A 92 17.19 -6.37 -4.36
C GLN A 92 16.10 -5.34 -4.05
N PRO A 93 16.21 -4.58 -2.95
CA PRO A 93 15.27 -3.52 -2.65
C PRO A 93 15.23 -2.51 -3.79
N ARG A 94 14.04 -2.21 -4.29
CA ARG A 94 13.84 -1.24 -5.37
C ARG A 94 12.50 -0.55 -5.23
N ASP A 95 12.43 0.67 -5.74
CA ASP A 95 11.17 1.37 -5.90
C ASP A 95 10.44 0.86 -7.16
N PHE A 96 9.14 0.60 -7.01
CA PHE A 96 8.23 0.23 -8.10
C PHE A 96 7.40 1.44 -8.59
N GLY A 97 7.67 2.62 -8.03
CA GLY A 97 7.03 3.88 -8.35
C GLY A 97 7.06 4.21 -9.84
N LEU A 98 5.88 4.37 -10.43
CA LEU A 98 5.70 4.89 -11.78
C LEU A 98 4.93 6.22 -11.72
N ALA A 99 5.40 7.19 -12.49
CA ALA A 99 4.72 8.48 -12.65
C ALA A 99 3.75 8.43 -13.84
N ILE A 100 2.61 9.09 -13.70
CA ILE A 100 1.62 9.28 -14.77
C ILE A 100 1.29 10.77 -14.93
N ASN A 101 1.05 11.19 -16.18
CA ASN A 101 0.69 12.56 -16.49
C ASN A 101 -0.59 12.99 -15.76
N LYS A 102 -0.61 14.24 -15.28
CA LYS A 102 -1.75 14.79 -14.53
C LYS A 102 -3.06 14.73 -15.33
N LYS A 103 -3.01 14.98 -16.64
CA LYS A 103 -4.17 14.90 -17.54
C LYS A 103 -4.71 13.47 -17.67
N MET A 104 -3.82 12.49 -17.82
CA MET A 104 -4.20 11.08 -17.89
C MET A 104 -4.87 10.60 -16.60
N ARG A 105 -4.33 10.98 -15.43
CA ARG A 105 -4.96 10.65 -14.13
C ARG A 105 -6.35 11.26 -13.98
N ARG A 106 -6.54 12.51 -14.41
CA ARG A 106 -7.86 13.17 -14.40
C ARG A 106 -8.84 12.46 -15.32
N LEU A 107 -8.40 12.12 -16.52
CA LEU A 107 -9.19 11.38 -17.49
C LEU A 107 -9.60 10.02 -16.93
N ALA A 108 -8.67 9.28 -16.31
CA ALA A 108 -8.97 7.99 -15.68
C ALA A 108 -10.07 8.10 -14.61
N ILE A 109 -10.02 9.12 -13.74
CA ILE A 109 -11.05 9.30 -12.70
C ILE A 109 -12.41 9.62 -13.33
N ARG A 110 -12.45 10.51 -14.33
CA ARG A 110 -13.69 10.83 -15.07
C ARG A 110 -14.26 9.61 -15.79
N SER A 111 -13.42 8.82 -16.46
CA SER A 111 -13.85 7.59 -17.13
C SER A 111 -14.35 6.54 -16.14
N ALA A 112 -13.76 6.43 -14.94
CA ALA A 112 -14.24 5.52 -13.91
C ALA A 112 -15.62 5.95 -13.39
N LEU A 113 -15.81 7.24 -13.12
CA LEU A 113 -17.11 7.79 -12.70
C LEU A 113 -18.18 7.61 -13.77
N SER A 114 -17.85 7.93 -15.02
CA SER A 114 -18.78 7.78 -16.14
C SER A 114 -19.15 6.31 -16.39
N GLY A 115 -18.18 5.38 -16.27
CA GLY A 115 -18.46 3.94 -16.34
C GLY A 115 -19.40 3.46 -15.24
N LYS A 116 -19.21 3.93 -13.99
CA LYS A 116 -20.13 3.62 -12.88
C LYS A 116 -21.55 4.13 -13.09
N VAL A 117 -21.69 5.28 -13.76
CA VAL A 117 -23.00 5.83 -14.12
C VAL A 117 -23.65 5.01 -15.23
N ALA A 118 -22.90 4.68 -16.28
CA ALA A 118 -23.38 3.85 -17.39
C ALA A 118 -23.85 2.47 -16.91
N ASP A 119 -23.16 1.88 -15.93
CA ASP A 119 -23.53 0.59 -15.33
C ASP A 119 -24.67 0.68 -14.30
N GLY A 120 -25.19 1.87 -13.99
CA GLY A 120 -26.20 2.07 -12.93
C GLY A 120 -25.70 1.76 -11.52
N GLN A 121 -24.37 1.80 -11.30
CA GLN A 121 -23.72 1.45 -10.05
C GLN A 121 -23.45 2.67 -9.14
N LEU A 122 -23.63 3.88 -9.65
CA LEU A 122 -23.55 5.12 -8.87
C LEU A 122 -24.91 5.45 -8.26
N ILE A 123 -24.95 5.58 -6.93
CA ILE A 123 -26.13 5.98 -6.17
C ILE A 123 -25.81 7.25 -5.39
N VAL A 124 -26.67 8.26 -5.51
CA VAL A 124 -26.52 9.52 -4.78
C VAL A 124 -27.46 9.53 -3.58
N ILE A 125 -26.93 9.71 -2.38
CA ILE A 125 -27.71 9.93 -1.16
C ILE A 125 -27.74 11.42 -0.83
N ASP A 126 -28.88 11.90 -0.32
CA ASP A 126 -29.05 13.28 0.14
C ASP A 126 -28.06 13.62 1.28
N GLU A 127 -28.25 13.03 2.46
CA GLU A 127 -27.40 13.26 3.63
C GLU A 127 -27.16 11.95 4.41
N LEU A 128 -25.95 11.80 4.95
CA LEU A 128 -25.55 10.71 5.84
C LEU A 128 -25.10 11.26 7.20
N ALA A 129 -26.03 11.75 8.01
CA ALA A 129 -25.73 12.28 9.35
C ALA A 129 -25.93 11.21 10.44
N PHE A 130 -24.88 10.90 11.20
CA PHE A 130 -24.96 10.01 12.38
C PHE A 130 -24.67 10.79 13.66
N LYS A 131 -25.63 10.81 14.59
CA LYS A 131 -25.41 11.39 15.94
C LYS A 131 -24.43 10.57 16.78
N ALA A 132 -24.39 9.25 16.56
CA ALA A 132 -23.46 8.33 17.22
C ALA A 132 -23.00 7.27 16.20
N PRO A 133 -21.72 6.85 16.25
CA PRO A 133 -21.21 5.87 15.29
C PRO A 133 -21.80 4.49 15.55
N LYS A 134 -22.62 4.00 14.61
CA LYS A 134 -23.32 2.71 14.71
C LYS A 134 -23.28 1.94 13.39
N THR A 135 -22.62 0.78 13.42
CA THR A 135 -22.47 -0.12 12.26
C THR A 135 -23.79 -0.71 11.77
N LYS A 136 -24.72 -1.00 12.70
CA LYS A 136 -26.04 -1.57 12.39
C LYS A 136 -26.90 -0.61 11.55
N GLU A 137 -26.83 0.68 11.85
CA GLU A 137 -27.56 1.72 11.12
C GLU A 137 -26.99 1.84 9.69
N MET A 138 -25.66 1.90 9.55
CA MET A 138 -24.99 1.91 8.24
C MET A 138 -25.36 0.68 7.38
N LEU A 139 -25.34 -0.51 7.97
CA LEU A 139 -25.71 -1.75 7.29
C LEU A 139 -27.19 -1.75 6.84
N SER A 140 -28.07 -1.15 7.64
CA SER A 140 -29.48 -1.00 7.29
C SER A 140 -29.66 -0.07 6.08
N ILE A 141 -28.94 1.06 6.06
CA ILE A 141 -28.95 2.00 4.93
C ILE A 141 -28.44 1.32 3.64
N LEU A 142 -27.32 0.62 3.70
CA LEU A 142 -26.77 -0.09 2.54
C LEU A 142 -27.75 -1.14 1.98
N ARG A 143 -28.46 -1.87 2.86
CA ARG A 143 -29.50 -2.83 2.44
C ARG A 143 -30.71 -2.14 1.83
N ASN A 144 -31.18 -1.04 2.42
CA ASN A 144 -32.32 -0.28 1.90
C ASN A 144 -32.05 0.27 0.49
N VAL A 145 -30.80 0.63 0.23
CA VAL A 145 -30.33 1.15 -1.07
C VAL A 145 -30.02 0.02 -2.07
N GLY A 146 -30.14 -1.26 -1.66
CA GLY A 146 -29.93 -2.41 -2.54
C GLY A 146 -28.46 -2.81 -2.75
N ILE A 147 -27.55 -2.36 -1.89
CA ILE A 147 -26.12 -2.66 -2.00
C ILE A 147 -25.77 -3.90 -1.17
N GLU A 148 -25.64 -5.05 -1.83
CA GLU A 148 -25.34 -6.33 -1.16
C GLU A 148 -23.86 -6.77 -1.26
N ARG A 149 -23.15 -6.37 -2.33
CA ARG A 149 -21.82 -6.91 -2.66
C ARG A 149 -20.67 -6.11 -2.04
N SER A 150 -20.43 -4.91 -2.55
CA SER A 150 -19.32 -4.05 -2.13
C SER A 150 -19.65 -2.59 -2.43
N ALA A 151 -19.29 -1.71 -1.50
CA ALA A 151 -19.66 -0.31 -1.54
C ALA A 151 -18.44 0.59 -1.29
N LEU A 152 -18.24 1.59 -2.15
CA LEU A 152 -17.40 2.73 -1.84
C LEU A 152 -18.30 3.89 -1.44
N ILE A 153 -18.24 4.30 -0.18
CA ILE A 153 -18.99 5.44 0.35
C ILE A 153 -18.12 6.68 0.22
N VAL A 154 -18.62 7.70 -0.45
CA VAL A 154 -17.91 8.96 -0.66
C VAL A 154 -18.66 10.10 0.00
N THR A 155 -17.97 10.80 0.90
CA THR A 155 -18.50 11.96 1.64
C THR A 155 -17.84 13.24 1.14
N GLY A 156 -18.52 14.39 1.29
CA GLY A 156 -17.96 15.69 0.91
C GLY A 156 -16.70 16.02 1.71
N GLN A 157 -16.80 15.88 3.04
CA GLN A 157 -15.69 16.02 3.98
C GLN A 157 -15.43 14.72 4.76
N ALA A 158 -14.31 14.66 5.47
CA ALA A 158 -13.98 13.52 6.31
C ALA A 158 -14.80 13.56 7.60
N ASP A 159 -15.84 12.71 7.68
CA ASP A 159 -16.61 12.52 8.91
C ASP A 159 -16.15 11.25 9.65
N ARG A 160 -15.72 11.42 10.90
CA ARG A 160 -15.27 10.35 11.78
C ARG A 160 -16.42 9.41 12.17
N SER A 161 -17.64 9.91 12.31
CA SER A 161 -18.81 9.10 12.68
C SER A 161 -19.17 8.11 11.57
N ILE A 162 -19.20 8.58 10.32
CA ILE A 162 -19.43 7.72 9.14
C ILE A 162 -18.29 6.70 9.00
N LEU A 163 -17.04 7.15 9.10
CA LEU A 163 -15.86 6.27 8.99
C LEU A 163 -15.86 5.18 10.06
N ALA A 164 -16.14 5.54 11.32
CA ALA A 164 -16.22 4.59 12.43
C ALA A 164 -17.38 3.59 12.25
N SER A 165 -18.49 4.02 11.66
CA SER A 165 -19.67 3.17 11.41
C SER A 165 -19.46 2.19 10.25
N ALA A 166 -18.65 2.53 9.25
CA ALA A 166 -18.47 1.70 8.07
C ALA A 166 -17.20 0.83 8.11
N ARG A 167 -16.15 1.20 8.87
CA ARG A 167 -14.84 0.49 8.84
C ARG A 167 -14.90 -0.99 9.22
N ASN A 168 -15.92 -1.41 9.96
CA ASN A 168 -16.10 -2.80 10.39
C ASN A 168 -16.84 -3.65 9.34
N LEU A 169 -17.49 -3.02 8.35
CA LEU A 169 -18.23 -3.72 7.31
C LEU A 169 -17.26 -4.29 6.28
N GLN A 170 -17.47 -5.56 5.91
CA GLN A 170 -16.67 -6.21 4.88
C GLN A 170 -16.93 -5.56 3.51
N LYS A 171 -15.89 -5.50 2.68
CA LYS A 171 -15.95 -4.98 1.29
C LYS A 171 -16.54 -3.57 1.16
N THR A 172 -16.53 -2.80 2.25
CA THR A 172 -17.00 -1.41 2.31
C THR A 172 -15.84 -0.50 2.66
N LYS A 173 -15.74 0.65 1.99
CA LYS A 173 -14.72 1.65 2.31
C LYS A 173 -15.36 3.04 2.30
N VAL A 174 -14.91 3.91 3.19
CA VAL A 174 -15.31 5.33 3.21
C VAL A 174 -14.12 6.16 2.75
N LEU A 175 -14.36 7.10 1.84
CA LEU A 175 -13.37 8.08 1.39
C LEU A 175 -14.00 9.48 1.27
N PRO A 176 -13.24 10.55 1.54
CA PRO A 176 -13.66 11.88 1.12
C PRO A 176 -13.56 12.03 -0.40
N ALA A 177 -14.42 12.86 -1.00
CA ALA A 177 -14.40 13.14 -2.44
C ALA A 177 -13.03 13.63 -2.96
N ALA A 178 -12.25 14.31 -2.12
CA ALA A 178 -10.89 14.78 -2.45
C ALA A 178 -9.86 13.64 -2.65
N TYR A 179 -10.07 12.47 -2.02
CA TYR A 179 -9.16 11.32 -2.08
C TYR A 179 -9.68 10.21 -3.00
N LEU A 180 -10.67 10.52 -3.83
CA LEU A 180 -11.23 9.58 -4.79
C LEU A 180 -10.13 9.08 -5.74
N ASN A 181 -10.04 7.77 -5.92
CA ASN A 181 -9.02 7.14 -6.73
C ASN A 181 -9.59 5.98 -7.56
N VAL A 182 -8.89 5.66 -8.65
CA VAL A 182 -9.33 4.65 -9.63
C VAL A 182 -9.35 3.25 -9.01
N GLY A 183 -8.33 2.92 -8.21
CA GLY A 183 -8.22 1.61 -7.58
C GLY A 183 -9.41 1.25 -6.68
N ASP A 184 -9.86 2.16 -5.84
CA ASP A 184 -11.00 1.94 -4.96
C ASP A 184 -12.31 1.92 -5.76
N MET A 185 -12.50 2.82 -6.73
CA MET A 185 -13.71 2.83 -7.57
C MET A 185 -13.89 1.52 -8.36
N LEU A 186 -12.80 0.92 -8.86
CA LEU A 186 -12.86 -0.35 -9.59
C LEU A 186 -12.99 -1.57 -8.66
N ASN A 187 -12.46 -1.50 -7.44
CA ASN A 187 -12.50 -2.61 -6.49
C ASN A 187 -13.87 -2.77 -5.80
N HIS A 188 -14.67 -1.71 -5.78
CA HIS A 188 -16.04 -1.72 -5.24
C HIS A 188 -17.07 -1.73 -6.37
N ALA A 189 -18.12 -2.53 -6.23
CA ALA A 189 -19.17 -2.66 -7.24
C ALA A 189 -20.04 -1.40 -7.25
N HIS A 190 -20.54 -0.97 -6.10
CA HIS A 190 -21.38 0.22 -6.00
C HIS A 190 -20.60 1.41 -5.46
N LEU A 191 -20.91 2.59 -5.99
CA LEU A 191 -20.39 3.87 -5.55
C LEU A 191 -21.54 4.65 -4.92
N LEU A 192 -21.44 4.95 -3.63
CA LEU A 192 -22.44 5.69 -2.88
C LEU A 192 -21.90 7.08 -2.56
N MET A 193 -22.43 8.13 -3.17
CA MET A 193 -21.95 9.50 -2.97
C MET A 193 -22.99 10.33 -2.25
N THR A 194 -22.59 11.14 -1.26
CA THR A 194 -23.50 12.19 -0.76
C THR A 194 -23.65 13.31 -1.78
N GLU A 195 -24.74 14.07 -1.74
CA GLU A 195 -24.92 15.23 -2.64
C GLU A 195 -23.75 16.22 -2.53
N GLU A 196 -23.28 16.47 -1.30
CA GLU A 196 -22.08 17.29 -1.07
C GLU A 196 -20.85 16.73 -1.77
N ALA A 197 -20.67 15.40 -1.75
CA ALA A 197 -19.55 14.74 -2.41
C ALA A 197 -19.59 14.91 -3.94
N VAL A 198 -20.79 14.92 -4.54
CA VAL A 198 -20.96 15.15 -5.98
C VAL A 198 -20.52 16.57 -6.34
N LYS A 199 -20.98 17.58 -5.59
CA LYS A 199 -20.58 19.00 -5.80
C LYS A 199 -19.06 19.19 -5.68
N VAL A 200 -18.44 18.54 -4.70
CA VAL A 200 -16.97 18.58 -4.53
C VAL A 200 -16.26 17.87 -5.69
N ALA A 201 -16.79 16.72 -6.14
CA ALA A 201 -16.21 15.99 -7.27
C ALA A 201 -16.29 16.80 -8.58
N GLU A 202 -17.39 17.52 -8.81
CA GLU A 202 -17.52 18.45 -9.94
C GLU A 202 -16.52 19.61 -9.84
N GLY A 203 -16.34 20.21 -8.66
CA GLY A 203 -15.35 21.28 -8.48
C GLY A 203 -13.90 20.83 -8.72
N LEU A 204 -13.56 19.60 -8.34
CA LEU A 204 -12.20 19.06 -8.47
C LEU A 204 -11.89 18.53 -9.88
N TRP A 205 -12.85 17.80 -10.45
CA TRP A 205 -12.67 17.04 -11.68
C TRP A 205 -13.40 17.66 -12.87
N GLY A 206 -14.25 18.66 -12.68
CA GLY A 206 -14.94 19.38 -13.74
C GLY A 206 -14.03 20.23 -14.62
N SER A 207 -14.61 20.75 -15.70
CA SER A 207 -13.95 21.69 -16.62
C SER A 207 -14.08 23.14 -16.14
N LYS A 208 -15.18 23.47 -15.45
CA LYS A 208 -15.40 24.76 -14.79
C LYS A 208 -14.68 24.75 -13.44
N ARG A 209 -13.78 25.70 -13.21
CA ARG A 209 -13.26 25.94 -11.86
C ARG A 209 -14.40 26.53 -11.02
N VAL A 210 -15.06 25.70 -10.23
CA VAL A 210 -16.00 26.19 -9.21
C VAL A 210 -15.16 26.90 -8.14
N ALA A 211 -15.57 28.12 -7.75
CA ALA A 211 -14.93 28.85 -6.65
C ALA A 211 -14.91 27.96 -5.39
N PRO A 212 -13.82 27.94 -4.60
CA PRO A 212 -13.75 27.09 -3.42
C PRO A 212 -14.91 27.43 -2.47
N VAL A 213 -15.65 26.40 -2.06
CA VAL A 213 -16.71 26.50 -1.05
C VAL A 213 -16.11 27.14 0.21
N ALA A 214 -16.62 28.32 0.57
CA ALA A 214 -16.14 29.13 1.67
C ALA A 214 -16.20 28.34 2.98
N THR A 215 -15.05 27.86 3.44
CA THR A 215 -14.87 27.45 4.84
C THR A 215 -14.57 28.72 5.62
N ALA A 216 -15.29 28.91 6.73
CA ALA A 216 -15.31 30.11 7.57
C ALA A 216 -13.96 30.85 7.66
N GLU A 217 -14.00 32.15 7.35
CA GLU A 217 -12.86 33.06 7.32
C GLU A 217 -12.20 33.17 8.72
N GLY A 218 -10.98 32.63 8.85
CA GLY A 218 -10.02 33.10 9.85
C GLY A 218 -9.41 34.44 9.41
N PRO A 219 -8.97 35.30 10.34
CA PRO A 219 -8.62 36.69 10.02
C PRO A 219 -7.45 36.77 9.01
N LYS A 220 -7.72 37.46 7.90
CA LYS A 220 -6.76 37.76 6.84
C LYS A 220 -5.60 38.58 7.42
N ARG A 221 -4.37 38.06 7.30
CA ARG A 221 -3.15 38.85 7.54
C ARG A 221 -3.13 39.98 6.51
N THR A 222 -3.11 41.21 6.99
CA THR A 222 -2.95 42.40 6.16
C THR A 222 -1.50 42.51 5.70
N ASP A 223 -1.28 42.41 4.39
CA ASP A 223 0.00 42.69 3.76
C ASP A 223 0.29 44.19 3.87
N GLY A 224 1.15 44.55 4.81
CA GLY A 224 1.42 45.96 5.11
C GLY A 224 2.53 46.23 6.13
N GLN A 225 3.53 45.37 6.27
CA GLN A 225 4.78 45.74 6.96
C GLN A 225 5.99 45.29 6.11
N ARG A 226 6.53 46.27 5.40
CA ARG A 226 7.82 46.20 4.72
C ARG A 226 8.90 45.81 5.73
N ARG A 227 9.63 44.72 5.47
CA ARG A 227 10.90 44.42 6.14
C ARG A 227 11.89 45.55 5.81
N ALA A 228 12.20 46.38 6.80
CA ALA A 228 13.35 47.26 6.74
C ALA A 228 14.64 46.40 6.77
N LYS A 229 15.61 46.79 5.94
CA LYS A 229 16.94 46.20 5.83
C LYS A 229 17.62 46.23 7.22
N ALA A 230 18.18 45.10 7.63
CA ALA A 230 19.18 45.04 8.69
C ALA A 230 20.53 44.70 8.04
N ASP A 231 21.47 45.63 8.18
CA ASP A 231 22.84 45.55 7.70
C ASP A 231 23.62 44.43 8.40
N LYS A 232 24.52 43.84 7.62
CA LYS A 232 25.55 42.87 8.03
C LYS A 232 26.63 43.60 8.83
N PRO A 233 27.07 43.09 10.00
CA PRO A 233 28.40 43.43 10.49
C PRO A 233 29.43 42.32 10.18
N ALA A 234 30.58 42.80 9.73
CA ALA A 234 31.78 42.05 9.41
C ALA A 234 32.60 41.71 10.66
N ALA A 235 33.50 40.74 10.52
CA ALA A 235 34.44 40.21 11.49
C ALA A 235 35.52 41.20 11.95
N GLN A 236 36.11 40.95 13.14
CA GLN A 236 37.52 41.17 13.54
C GLN A 236 37.74 40.81 15.05
N PRO A 237 38.99 40.72 15.61
CA PRO A 237 39.83 39.51 15.69
C PRO A 237 40.31 39.18 17.14
N GLU A 238 41.19 38.17 17.28
CA GLU A 238 41.80 37.64 18.52
C GLU A 238 42.56 38.68 19.40
N PRO A 239 42.79 38.38 20.70
CA PRO A 239 43.95 38.89 21.41
C PRO A 239 44.86 37.79 22.00
N ALA A 240 46.17 38.07 22.00
CA ALA A 240 47.24 37.24 22.55
C ALA A 240 47.90 37.85 23.80
N LYS A 241 48.26 36.96 24.74
CA LYS A 241 49.32 36.97 25.79
C LYS A 241 49.25 37.89 27.02
N ALA A 242 49.21 37.25 28.20
CA ALA A 242 50.04 37.55 29.37
C ALA A 242 50.24 36.27 30.22
N GLU A 243 51.48 36.05 30.69
CA GLU A 243 51.99 34.88 31.43
C GLU A 243 51.85 35.00 32.96
N ALA A 244 52.13 33.88 33.67
CA ALA A 244 52.49 33.67 35.09
C ALA A 244 51.42 33.00 36.00
N VAL A 245 51.66 32.02 36.88
CA VAL A 245 52.79 31.13 37.31
C VAL A 245 52.16 29.99 38.19
N ALA A 246 52.72 28.76 38.13
CA ALA A 246 52.63 27.59 39.07
C ALA A 246 51.22 26.96 39.35
N GLU A 247 50.98 25.66 39.60
CA GLU A 247 51.74 24.55 40.17
C GLU A 247 51.08 23.17 39.86
N ALA A 248 51.91 22.15 39.63
CA ALA A 248 51.76 20.68 39.74
C ALA A 248 50.45 19.86 39.53
N THR A 249 50.70 18.68 38.93
CA THR A 249 50.08 17.33 39.09
C THR A 249 48.87 16.88 38.23
N SER A 250 49.12 15.85 37.39
CA SER A 250 48.15 14.98 36.68
C SER A 250 47.59 13.90 37.63
N PRO A 251 46.37 13.29 37.44
CA PRO A 251 46.18 12.21 36.43
C PRO A 251 44.75 11.96 35.85
N LYS A 252 44.73 11.34 34.64
CA LYS A 252 43.78 10.40 33.97
C LYS A 252 42.22 10.55 34.03
N PRO A 253 41.50 10.37 32.89
CA PRO A 253 40.04 10.45 32.84
C PRO A 253 39.31 9.18 33.33
N ARG A 254 38.24 9.38 34.09
CA ARG A 254 37.35 8.35 34.66
C ARG A 254 36.38 7.79 33.62
N ALA A 255 36.30 6.46 33.57
CA ALA A 255 35.40 5.68 32.72
C ALA A 255 33.91 5.85 33.09
N ARG A 256 33.05 5.70 32.07
CA ARG A 256 31.58 5.74 32.12
C ARG A 256 31.03 4.60 32.99
N ARG A 257 30.13 4.96 33.91
CA ARG A 257 29.33 4.03 34.72
C ARG A 257 28.07 3.63 33.95
N ALA A 258 27.90 2.34 33.69
CA ALA A 258 26.62 1.73 33.32
C ALA A 258 25.85 1.42 34.62
N ALA A 259 24.55 1.76 34.66
CA ALA A 259 23.67 1.45 35.77
C ALA A 259 22.85 0.18 35.48
N ALA A 260 22.76 -0.66 36.50
CA ALA A 260 22.31 -2.04 36.52
C ALA A 260 20.80 -2.19 36.77
N ALA A 261 20.24 -3.32 36.30
CA ALA A 261 18.95 -3.87 36.70
C ALA A 261 19.11 -4.76 37.96
N PRO A 262 18.09 -4.89 38.83
CA PRO A 262 18.25 -5.49 40.16
C PRO A 262 18.20 -7.03 40.19
N GLU A 263 18.93 -7.57 41.17
CA GLU A 263 19.16 -8.99 41.50
C GLU A 263 17.97 -9.68 42.18
N ALA A 264 17.97 -11.01 42.04
CA ALA A 264 17.02 -11.98 42.60
C ALA A 264 17.37 -12.40 44.04
N THR A 265 16.34 -12.72 44.84
CA THR A 265 16.47 -13.50 46.08
C THR A 265 16.25 -14.99 45.80
N ALA A 266 17.11 -15.83 46.37
CA ALA A 266 17.31 -17.25 46.11
C ALA A 266 16.31 -18.20 46.81
N ALA A 267 16.06 -19.37 46.23
CA ALA A 267 16.30 -20.69 46.85
C ALA A 267 15.92 -21.87 45.92
N GLU A 268 16.76 -22.90 46.00
CA GLU A 268 16.49 -24.34 45.82
C GLU A 268 16.87 -25.04 44.50
N GLU A 269 17.68 -26.07 44.72
CA GLU A 269 18.57 -26.83 43.86
C GLU A 269 17.81 -27.96 43.13
N ARG A 270 17.72 -27.94 41.78
CA ARG A 270 17.44 -29.16 40.98
C ARG A 270 18.15 -29.12 39.63
N GLN A 271 19.02 -30.10 39.40
CA GLN A 271 19.76 -30.33 38.15
C GLN A 271 18.81 -30.57 36.95
N PRO A 272 19.08 -30.03 35.74
CA PRO A 272 18.32 -30.41 34.55
C PRO A 272 18.89 -31.68 33.89
N LYS A 273 18.11 -32.77 33.96
CA LYS A 273 18.31 -33.98 33.15
C LYS A 273 18.16 -33.64 31.66
N ARG A 274 19.09 -34.12 30.83
CA ARG A 274 19.01 -34.10 29.35
C ARG A 274 17.67 -34.67 28.86
N PRO A 275 16.99 -34.07 27.86
CA PRO A 275 15.83 -34.70 27.27
C PRO A 275 16.27 -35.90 26.42
N THR A 276 15.85 -37.09 26.82
CA THR A 276 15.95 -38.31 26.02
C THR A 276 15.05 -38.19 24.78
N ARG A 277 15.59 -38.65 23.67
CA ARG A 277 14.97 -38.72 22.34
C ARG A 277 13.73 -39.63 22.42
N ARG A 278 12.53 -39.07 22.54
CA ARG A 278 11.28 -39.83 22.44
C ARG A 278 11.10 -40.27 20.99
N ALA A 279 11.10 -41.58 20.76
CA ALA A 279 10.69 -42.20 19.52
C ALA A 279 9.25 -41.77 19.20
N LYS A 280 9.02 -41.33 17.95
CA LYS A 280 7.67 -41.17 17.40
C LYS A 280 7.14 -42.58 17.14
N THR A 281 6.21 -43.03 17.97
CA THR A 281 5.31 -44.13 17.64
C THR A 281 4.38 -43.63 16.54
N ALA A 282 4.33 -44.36 15.42
CA ALA A 282 3.43 -44.11 14.31
C ALA A 282 1.98 -44.40 14.75
N PRO A 283 0.98 -43.58 14.36
CA PRO A 283 -0.41 -44.01 14.42
C PRO A 283 -0.71 -44.91 13.21
N GLU A 284 -1.24 -46.09 13.50
CA GLU A 284 -1.87 -47.00 12.53
C GLU A 284 -3.00 -46.25 11.79
N LEU A 285 -2.88 -46.16 10.47
CA LEU A 285 -3.99 -45.80 9.60
C LEU A 285 -4.67 -47.10 9.16
N SER A 286 -5.86 -47.32 9.71
CA SER A 286 -6.83 -48.28 9.22
C SER A 286 -7.06 -48.07 7.73
N ALA A 287 -6.82 -49.13 6.95
CA ALA A 287 -7.16 -49.22 5.55
C ALA A 287 -8.69 -49.21 5.40
N GLU A 288 -9.21 -48.14 4.82
CA GLU A 288 -10.51 -48.15 4.15
C GLU A 288 -10.27 -47.81 2.68
N GLU A 289 -10.57 -48.80 1.85
CA GLU A 289 -10.25 -48.89 0.43
C GLU A 289 -11.29 -48.12 -0.38
N ALA A 290 -10.92 -46.93 -0.89
CA ALA A 290 -11.72 -46.21 -1.87
C ALA A 290 -11.33 -46.64 -3.29
N PRO A 291 -12.30 -46.97 -4.18
CA PRO A 291 -12.02 -47.52 -5.50
C PRO A 291 -11.44 -46.46 -6.46
N LYS A 292 -10.40 -46.86 -7.20
CA LYS A 292 -9.74 -46.07 -8.26
C LYS A 292 -10.73 -45.73 -9.38
N PRO A 293 -10.78 -44.49 -9.89
CA PRO A 293 -11.46 -44.20 -11.15
C PRO A 293 -10.62 -44.75 -12.32
N GLU A 294 -11.29 -45.48 -13.20
CA GLU A 294 -10.74 -46.10 -14.41
C GLU A 294 -10.11 -45.05 -15.33
N ALA A 295 -8.95 -45.41 -15.89
CA ALA A 295 -8.23 -44.60 -16.85
C ALA A 295 -8.96 -44.64 -18.21
N GLU A 296 -9.76 -43.61 -18.49
CA GLU A 296 -10.20 -43.33 -19.86
C GLU A 296 -8.98 -43.10 -20.76
N THR A 297 -8.80 -44.02 -21.69
CA THR A 297 -7.80 -43.96 -22.75
C THR A 297 -8.12 -42.78 -23.67
N ARG A 298 -7.29 -41.73 -23.61
CA ARG A 298 -7.33 -40.64 -24.61
C ARG A 298 -7.02 -41.23 -26.00
N PRO A 299 -7.89 -41.06 -27.02
CA PRO A 299 -7.58 -41.51 -28.36
C PRO A 299 -6.44 -40.68 -28.96
N ALA A 300 -5.48 -41.36 -29.56
CA ALA A 300 -4.29 -40.79 -30.20
C ALA A 300 -4.67 -39.75 -31.27
N ALA A 301 -3.97 -38.62 -31.25
CA ALA A 301 -4.10 -37.56 -32.23
C ALA A 301 -3.84 -38.10 -33.65
N ARG A 302 -4.89 -38.12 -34.50
CA ARG A 302 -4.75 -38.35 -35.93
C ARG A 302 -3.87 -37.23 -36.53
N ARG A 303 -2.65 -37.58 -36.94
CA ARG A 303 -1.85 -36.76 -37.87
C ARG A 303 -2.68 -36.55 -39.14
N ARG A 304 -3.22 -35.35 -39.34
CA ARG A 304 -3.72 -34.91 -40.64
C ARG A 304 -2.51 -34.75 -41.55
N THR A 305 -2.27 -35.71 -42.43
CA THR A 305 -1.42 -35.50 -43.60
C THR A 305 -2.12 -34.50 -44.51
N ARG A 306 -1.50 -33.34 -44.72
CA ARG A 306 -1.91 -32.42 -45.78
C ARG A 306 -1.58 -33.09 -47.11
N LYS A 307 -2.61 -33.46 -47.86
CA LYS A 307 -2.49 -33.80 -49.27
C LYS A 307 -2.08 -32.52 -49.99
N VAL A 308 -0.92 -32.54 -50.63
CA VAL A 308 -0.47 -31.51 -51.57
C VAL A 308 -1.15 -31.88 -52.88
N ASP A 309 -2.12 -31.08 -53.31
CA ASP A 309 -2.66 -31.16 -54.67
C ASP A 309 -1.75 -30.29 -55.55
N GLU A 310 -0.94 -30.97 -56.37
CA GLU A 310 -0.16 -30.39 -57.47
C GLU A 310 -0.92 -30.58 -58.78
N ALA A 311 -0.80 -29.58 -59.63
CA ALA A 311 -1.43 -29.35 -60.92
C ALA A 311 -1.47 -30.54 -61.90
N SER A 312 -2.60 -30.65 -62.61
CA SER A 312 -2.73 -30.68 -64.09
C SER A 312 -4.19 -30.58 -64.48
#